data_AF-A0A6L7I396-F1
#
_entry.id   AF-A0A6L7I396-F1
#
_cell.length_a   1.000
_cell.length_b   1.000
_cell.length_c   1.000
_cell.angle_alpha   90.00
_cell.angle_beta   90.00
_cell.angle_gamma   90.00
#
_symmetry.space_group_name_H-M   'P 1'
#
loop_
_entity.id
_entity.type
_entity.pdbx_description
1 polymer ?
#
loop_
_entity_poly.entity_id
_entity_poly.type
_entity_poly.pdbx_seq_one_letter_code
_entity_poly.pdbx_strand_id
1 'polypeptide(L)'
;MNKHLRSKNYAQAKAKLMWLFPAAIMLLTSASFATDIELSKLVLITILLVASIAGFVHTLLALKWQLIQTRFGTYYKAENPKKFNAMVLLSIVGFAVTSTMVTFLLLMFV
;
A
#
# COMPACT_ATOMS: atom_id res chain seq x y z
N MET A 1 21.16 -10.36 -9.77
CA MET A 1 21.37 -9.24 -8.82
C MET A 1 21.60 -9.76 -7.40
N ASN A 2 22.70 -9.36 -6.76
CA ASN A 2 23.09 -9.71 -5.38
C ASN A 2 22.00 -9.33 -4.35
N LYS A 3 21.81 -10.14 -3.30
CA LYS A 3 20.84 -9.93 -2.19
C LYS A 3 21.01 -8.56 -1.53
N HIS A 4 22.25 -8.13 -1.30
CA HIS A 4 22.54 -6.84 -0.68
C HIS A 4 22.09 -5.67 -1.56
N LEU A 5 22.46 -5.69 -2.85
CA LEU A 5 22.07 -4.66 -3.82
C LEU A 5 20.54 -4.60 -4.00
N ARG A 6 19.89 -5.77 -4.03
CA ARG A 6 18.42 -5.89 -4.11
C ARG A 6 17.72 -5.27 -2.91
N SER A 7 18.21 -5.53 -1.70
CA SER A 7 17.67 -4.95 -0.47
C SER A 7 17.83 -3.44 -0.44
N LYS A 8 19.01 -2.93 -0.81
CA LYS A 8 19.30 -1.49 -0.90
C LYS A 8 18.35 -0.78 -1.89
N ASN A 9 18.20 -1.34 -3.09
CA ASN A 9 17.32 -0.76 -4.12
C ASN A 9 15.84 -0.83 -3.72
N TYR A 10 15.42 -1.91 -3.05
CA TYR A 10 14.07 -2.03 -2.50
C TYR A 10 13.80 -0.94 -1.46
N ALA A 11 14.71 -0.73 -0.51
CA ALA A 11 14.55 0.28 0.54
C ALA A 11 14.49 1.70 -0.06
N GLN A 12 15.35 2.01 -1.02
CA GLN A 12 15.33 3.30 -1.73
C GLN A 12 14.02 3.50 -2.51
N ALA A 13 13.54 2.48 -3.23
CA ALA A 13 12.29 2.55 -3.96
C ALA A 13 11.08 2.68 -3.03
N LYS A 14 11.08 1.96 -1.90
CA LYS A 14 10.06 2.11 -0.85
C LYS A 14 10.03 3.53 -0.32
N ALA A 15 11.18 4.11 0.02
CA ALA A 15 11.26 5.48 0.50
C ALA A 15 10.71 6.50 -0.51
N LYS A 16 11.00 6.33 -1.81
CA LYS A 16 10.41 7.17 -2.86
C LYS A 16 8.89 7.03 -2.96
N LEU A 17 8.37 5.83 -2.75
CA LEU A 17 6.92 5.57 -2.80
C LEU A 17 6.19 6.01 -1.53
N MET A 18 6.88 6.24 -0.40
CA MET A 18 6.27 6.78 0.81
C MET A 18 5.74 8.21 0.63
N TRP A 19 6.17 8.94 -0.40
CA TRP A 19 5.58 10.24 -0.77
C TRP A 19 4.10 10.15 -1.19
N LEU A 20 3.60 8.97 -1.53
CA LEU A 20 2.18 8.76 -1.82
C LEU A 20 1.29 8.94 -0.58
N PHE A 21 1.83 8.77 0.64
CA PHE A 21 1.07 8.95 1.89
C PHE A 21 0.66 10.41 2.15
N PRO A 22 1.58 11.39 2.17
CA PRO A 22 1.19 12.78 2.33
C PRO A 22 0.32 13.28 1.17
N ALA A 23 0.53 12.79 -0.06
CA ALA A 23 -0.33 13.12 -1.20
C ALA A 23 -1.78 12.64 -0.99
N ALA A 24 -1.96 11.42 -0.49
CA ALA A 24 -3.28 10.89 -0.16
C ALA A 24 -3.99 11.71 0.92
N ILE A 25 -3.26 12.16 1.95
CA ILE A 25 -3.80 13.02 3.00
C ILE A 25 -4.21 14.37 2.42
N MET A 26 -3.37 15.01 1.59
CA MET A 26 -3.70 16.30 0.97
C MET A 26 -4.96 16.23 0.10
N LEU A 27 -5.10 15.20 -0.73
CA LEU A 27 -6.30 14.99 -1.56
C LEU A 27 -7.57 14.86 -0.72
N LEU A 28 -7.49 14.20 0.43
CA LEU A 28 -8.62 14.05 1.35
C LEU A 28 -8.94 15.33 2.10
N THR A 29 -7.94 16.10 2.51
CA THR A 29 -8.16 17.44 3.05
C THR A 29 -8.87 18.32 2.02
N SER A 30 -8.46 18.28 0.75
CA SER A 30 -9.17 18.98 -0.33
C SER A 30 -10.61 18.49 -0.50
N ALA A 31 -10.84 17.17 -0.42
CA ALA A 31 -12.18 16.60 -0.47
C ALA A 31 -13.07 17.04 0.71
N SER A 32 -12.50 17.23 1.91
CA SER A 32 -13.26 17.70 3.09
C SER A 32 -13.78 19.13 2.96
N PHE A 33 -13.16 19.96 2.13
CA PHE A 33 -13.66 21.31 1.83
C PHE A 33 -14.64 21.35 0.65
N ALA A 34 -14.65 20.29 -0.17
CA ALA A 34 -15.46 20.22 -1.39
C ALA A 34 -16.77 19.42 -1.20
N THR A 35 -16.95 18.74 -0.08
CA THR A 35 -18.08 17.83 0.17
C THR A 35 -18.60 17.96 1.60
N ASP A 36 -19.90 17.71 1.82
CA ASP A 36 -20.54 17.70 3.15
C ASP A 36 -20.34 16.36 3.91
N ILE A 37 -19.30 15.61 3.56
CA ILE A 37 -19.01 14.32 4.18
C ILE A 37 -18.57 14.54 5.63
N GLU A 38 -19.21 13.87 6.58
CA GLU A 38 -18.81 13.90 8.00
C GLU A 38 -17.33 13.56 8.18
N LEU A 39 -16.66 14.30 9.07
CA LEU A 39 -15.23 14.13 9.35
C LEU A 39 -14.85 12.68 9.71
N SER A 40 -15.70 11.97 10.46
CA SER A 40 -15.50 10.57 10.85
C SER A 40 -15.40 9.62 9.62
N LYS A 41 -16.26 9.83 8.63
CA LYS A 41 -16.28 9.08 7.35
C LYS A 41 -15.04 9.42 6.53
N LEU A 42 -14.64 10.69 6.50
CA LEU A 42 -13.46 11.14 5.78
C LEU A 42 -12.15 10.57 6.36
N VAL A 43 -12.05 10.48 7.69
CA VAL A 43 -10.93 9.82 8.38
C VAL A 43 -10.89 8.32 8.04
N LEU A 44 -12.04 7.64 8.03
CA LEU A 44 -12.13 6.23 7.65
C LEU A 44 -11.65 6.00 6.20
N ILE A 45 -12.11 6.82 5.25
CA ILE A 45 -11.66 6.77 3.85
C ILE A 45 -10.15 6.99 3.76
N THR A 46 -9.61 7.93 4.55
CA THR A 46 -8.17 8.21 4.60
C THR A 46 -7.36 7.00 5.03
N ILE A 47 -7.74 6.36 6.13
CA ILE A 47 -7.05 5.17 6.65
C ILE A 47 -7.08 4.04 5.61
N LEU A 48 -8.23 3.82 4.97
CA LEU A 48 -8.38 2.79 3.95
C LEU A 48 -7.58 3.10 2.68
N LEU A 49 -7.52 4.36 2.26
CA LEU A 49 -6.73 4.80 1.11
C LEU A 49 -5.24 4.64 1.36
N VAL A 50 -4.76 5.02 2.55
CA VAL A 50 -3.37 4.81 2.99
C VAL A 50 -3.04 3.31 3.00
N ALA A 51 -3.94 2.47 3.52
CA ALA A 51 -3.76 1.03 3.52
C ALA A 51 -3.70 0.44 2.11
N SER A 52 -4.56 0.92 1.19
CA SER A 52 -4.55 0.53 -0.21
C SER A 52 -3.23 0.89 -0.90
N ILE A 53 -2.78 2.13 -0.76
CA ILE A 53 -1.49 2.59 -1.30
C ILE A 53 -0.34 1.73 -0.76
N ALA A 54 -0.33 1.44 0.55
CA ALA A 54 0.69 0.58 1.14
C ALA A 54 0.69 -0.83 0.53
N GLY A 55 -0.48 -1.45 0.36
CA GLY A 55 -0.63 -2.75 -0.29
C GLY A 55 -0.15 -2.75 -1.76
N PHE A 56 -0.50 -1.70 -2.51
CA PHE A 56 -0.06 -1.51 -3.89
C PHE A 56 1.46 -1.38 -3.99
N VAL A 57 2.07 -0.50 -3.18
CA VAL A 57 3.52 -0.29 -3.10
C VAL A 57 4.24 -1.59 -2.75
N HIS A 58 3.76 -2.32 -1.73
CA HIS A 58 4.33 -3.61 -1.34
C HIS A 58 4.29 -4.62 -2.49
N THR A 59 3.18 -4.68 -3.22
CA THR A 59 3.01 -5.59 -4.36
C THR A 59 3.95 -5.24 -5.50
N LEU A 60 4.00 -3.96 -5.91
CA LEU A 60 4.90 -3.50 -6.97
C LEU A 60 6.37 -3.78 -6.66
N LEU A 61 6.81 -3.45 -5.44
CA LEU A 61 8.18 -3.68 -5.00
C LEU A 61 8.50 -5.16 -4.94
N ALA A 62 7.55 -5.99 -4.48
CA ALA A 62 7.73 -7.43 -4.42
C ALA A 62 7.85 -8.05 -5.81
N LEU A 63 7.04 -7.63 -6.78
CA LEU A 63 7.12 -8.11 -8.16
C LEU A 63 8.43 -7.69 -8.83
N LYS A 64 8.82 -6.42 -8.69
CA LYS A 64 10.02 -5.86 -9.33
C LYS A 64 11.31 -6.47 -8.77
N TRP A 65 11.41 -6.56 -7.44
CA TRP A 65 12.66 -6.96 -6.79
C TRP A 65 12.68 -8.43 -6.34
N GLN A 66 11.55 -9.14 -6.44
CA GLN A 66 11.40 -10.51 -5.91
C GLN A 66 11.84 -10.63 -4.46
N LEU A 67 11.45 -9.62 -3.69
CA LEU A 67 11.81 -9.40 -2.30
C LEU A 67 10.62 -8.71 -1.62
N ILE A 68 10.21 -9.19 -0.45
CA ILE A 68 9.25 -8.46 0.39
C ILE A 68 9.85 -8.24 1.77
N GLN A 69 9.87 -6.98 2.21
CA GLN A 69 10.31 -6.61 3.55
C GLN A 69 9.10 -6.25 4.41
N THR A 70 8.88 -7.02 5.45
CA THR A 70 7.79 -6.85 6.42
C THR A 70 8.36 -6.62 7.82
N ARG A 71 7.52 -6.22 8.78
CA ARG A 71 7.90 -6.15 10.20
C ARG A 71 8.34 -7.51 10.77
N PHE A 72 7.89 -8.61 10.18
CA PHE A 72 8.18 -9.98 10.61
C PHE A 72 9.45 -10.54 9.97
N GLY A 73 10.10 -9.79 9.09
CA GLY A 73 11.30 -10.23 8.39
C GLY A 73 11.28 -9.92 6.89
N THR A 74 12.38 -10.31 6.26
CA THR A 74 12.66 -10.11 4.83
C THR A 74 12.59 -11.45 4.11
N TYR A 75 11.79 -11.55 3.06
CA TYR A 75 11.60 -12.80 2.31
C TYR A 75 12.04 -12.63 0.86
N TYR A 76 13.02 -13.43 0.45
CA TYR A 76 13.48 -13.52 -0.93
C TYR A 76 12.79 -14.67 -1.64
N LYS A 77 12.28 -14.43 -2.87
CA LYS A 77 11.63 -15.49 -3.66
C LYS A 77 12.55 -16.71 -3.91
N ALA A 78 13.85 -16.44 -4.07
CA ALA A 78 14.85 -17.48 -4.32
C ALA A 78 15.14 -18.38 -3.11
N GLU A 79 14.88 -17.92 -1.88
CA GLU A 79 15.14 -18.70 -0.66
C GLU A 79 13.89 -19.45 -0.20
N ASN A 80 12.73 -18.79 -0.23
CA ASN A 80 11.48 -19.40 0.19
C ASN A 80 10.32 -18.90 -0.69
N PRO A 81 10.10 -19.52 -1.86
CA PRO A 81 9.08 -19.08 -2.80
C PRO A 81 7.67 -19.22 -2.24
N LYS A 82 7.41 -20.22 -1.37
CA LYS A 82 6.10 -20.43 -0.73
C LYS A 82 5.74 -19.24 0.19
N LYS A 83 6.63 -18.89 1.12
CA LYS A 83 6.42 -17.74 2.02
C LYS A 83 6.37 -16.42 1.26
N PHE A 84 7.22 -16.25 0.26
CA PHE A 84 7.21 -15.07 -0.60
C PHE A 84 5.86 -14.91 -1.33
N ASN A 85 5.40 -15.95 -2.02
CA ASN A 85 4.13 -15.91 -2.76
C ASN A 85 2.93 -15.69 -1.82
N ALA A 86 2.93 -16.29 -0.63
CA ALA A 86 1.88 -16.07 0.37
C ALA A 86 1.81 -14.60 0.82
N MET A 87 2.97 -13.97 1.06
CA MET A 87 3.04 -12.57 1.46
C MET A 87 2.65 -11.61 0.33
N VAL A 88 3.02 -11.93 -0.92
CA VAL A 88 2.56 -11.17 -2.09
C VAL A 88 1.05 -11.28 -2.25
N LEU A 89 0.49 -12.49 -2.15
CA LEU A 89 -0.94 -12.71 -2.24
C LEU A 89 -1.70 -11.93 -1.16
N LEU A 90 -1.21 -11.96 0.08
CA LEU A 90 -1.80 -11.19 1.18
C LEU A 90 -1.77 -9.68 0.90
N SER A 91 -0.70 -9.17 0.28
CA SER A 91 -0.59 -7.76 -0.11
C SER A 91 -1.60 -7.40 -1.21
N ILE A 92 -1.79 -8.28 -2.20
CA ILE A 92 -2.76 -8.12 -3.28
C ILE A 92 -4.19 -8.13 -2.73
N VAL A 93 -4.53 -9.11 -1.89
CA VAL A 93 -5.86 -9.23 -1.27
C VAL A 93 -6.14 -8.00 -0.40
N GLY A 94 -5.17 -7.58 0.43
CA GLY A 94 -5.29 -6.38 1.24
C GLY A 94 -5.53 -5.12 0.41
N PHE A 95 -4.78 -4.94 -0.68
CA PHE A 95 -5.00 -3.85 -1.64
C PHE A 95 -6.39 -3.91 -2.28
N ALA A 96 -6.82 -5.07 -2.76
CA ALA A 96 -8.13 -5.23 -3.41
C ALA A 96 -9.29 -4.94 -2.46
N VAL A 97 -9.26 -5.48 -1.24
CA VAL A 97 -10.31 -5.26 -0.23
C VAL A 97 -10.36 -3.79 0.17
N THR A 98 -9.22 -3.19 0.52
CA THR A 98 -9.19 -1.78 0.93
C THR A 98 -9.62 -0.84 -0.19
N SER A 99 -9.20 -1.09 -1.43
CA SER A 99 -9.62 -0.27 -2.59
C SER A 99 -11.12 -0.40 -2.85
N THR A 100 -11.67 -1.61 -2.79
CA THR A 100 -13.11 -1.84 -2.98
C THR A 100 -13.92 -1.13 -1.90
N MET A 101 -13.47 -1.18 -0.63
CA MET A 101 -14.11 -0.46 0.47
C MET A 101 -14.03 1.05 0.29
N VAL A 102 -12.89 1.61 -0.14
CA VAL A 102 -12.77 3.04 -0.46
C VAL A 102 -13.75 3.44 -1.56
N THR A 103 -13.79 2.70 -2.66
CA THR A 103 -14.71 2.98 -3.78
C THR A 103 -16.16 2.92 -3.33
N PHE A 104 -16.53 1.89 -2.56
CA PHE A 104 -17.90 1.75 -2.05
C PHE A 104 -18.29 2.89 -1.12
N LEU A 105 -17.41 3.27 -0.18
CA LEU A 105 -17.68 4.39 0.73
C LEU A 105 -17.79 5.72 -0.01
N LEU A 106 -16.92 5.96 -1.00
CA LEU A 106 -17.03 7.15 -1.83
C LEU A 106 -18.35 7.19 -2.61
N LEU A 107 -18.81 6.07 -3.16
CA LEU A 107 -20.11 5.98 -3.86
C LEU A 107 -21.33 6.11 -2.95
N MET A 108 -21.20 5.80 -1.66
CA MET A 108 -22.31 5.95 -0.70
C MET A 108 -22.40 7.37 -0.12
N PHE A 109 -21.28 8.09 -0.05
CA PHE A 109 -21.20 9.39 0.62
C PHE A 109 -21.17 10.59 -0.33
N VAL A 110 -20.89 10.36 -1.62
CA VAL A 110 -21.02 11.34 -2.72
C VAL A 110 -22.35 11.11 -3.42
#